data_AF-A0A7C6JUY5-F1
#
_entry.id   AF-A0A7C6JUY5-F1
#
_cell.length_a   1.000
_cell.length_b   1.000
_cell.length_c   1.000
_cell.angle_alpha   90.00
_cell.angle_beta   90.00
_cell.angle_gamma   90.00
#
_symmetry.space_group_name_H-M   'P 1'
#
loop_
_entity.id
_entity.type
_entity.pdbx_description
1 polymer ?
#
loop_
_entity_poly.entity_id
_entity_poly.type
_entity_poly.pdbx_seq_one_letter_code
_entity_poly.pdbx_strand_id
1 'polypeptide(L)'
;MAAVPQMYVFSSGYYGVRGRRAEMDLPPISYANYLRDKANLDVLCAGIWQALGEVIGDEELEKIIQLLQRTDERYINYATHYIDKCNIELLNADVNKRKDKLRNIAKRIVKKPQAYYNMEENLKYWAKEYKTNIYELEDPKIEYPEEMDW
;
A
#
# COMPACT_ATOMS: atom_id res chain seq x y z
N MET A 1 22.17 11.76 -26.17
CA MET A 1 22.03 11.01 -24.90
C MET A 1 20.70 11.42 -24.31
N ALA A 2 19.64 10.61 -24.46
CA ALA A 2 18.35 10.94 -23.86
C ALA A 2 18.50 10.77 -22.34
N ALA A 3 18.52 11.88 -21.61
CA ALA A 3 18.45 11.82 -20.15
C ALA A 3 17.12 11.14 -19.80
N VAL A 4 17.20 9.99 -19.13
CA VAL A 4 16.00 9.36 -18.54
C VAL A 4 15.39 10.44 -17.66
N PRO A 5 14.15 10.91 -17.93
CA PRO A 5 13.51 11.88 -17.07
C PRO A 5 13.54 11.33 -15.65
N GLN A 6 14.08 12.10 -14.69
CA GLN A 6 13.98 11.74 -13.28
C GLN A 6 12.48 11.57 -12.98
N MET A 7 12.03 10.33 -12.88
CA MET A 7 10.64 10.03 -12.53
C MET A 7 10.46 10.39 -11.06
N TYR A 8 9.30 10.96 -10.71
CA TYR A 8 8.90 11.22 -9.33
C TYR A 8 9.71 12.30 -8.58
N VAL A 9 10.21 13.34 -9.26
CA VAL A 9 10.92 14.49 -8.64
C VAL A 9 10.12 15.11 -7.49
N PHE A 10 8.80 15.27 -7.66
CA PHE A 10 7.87 15.72 -6.62
C PHE A 10 7.85 14.74 -5.44
N SER A 11 7.61 13.45 -5.70
CA SER A 11 7.52 12.44 -4.63
C SER A 11 8.85 12.30 -3.86
N SER A 12 10.00 12.44 -4.54
CA SER A 12 11.32 12.33 -3.93
C SER A 12 11.60 13.41 -2.87
N GLY A 13 10.98 14.59 -2.99
CA GLY A 13 11.10 15.66 -2.00
C GLY A 13 10.21 15.48 -0.76
N TYR A 14 9.25 14.54 -0.79
CA TYR A 14 8.20 14.44 0.24
C TYR A 14 8.03 13.04 0.87
N TYR A 15 8.33 11.95 0.15
CA TYR A 15 8.29 10.60 0.70
C TYR A 15 9.62 10.26 1.37
N GLY A 16 9.62 10.24 2.72
CA GLY A 16 10.77 9.87 3.55
C GLY A 16 11.16 10.88 4.63
N VAL A 17 10.65 12.12 4.57
CA VAL A 17 11.11 13.20 5.47
C VAL A 17 9.95 13.78 6.27
N ARG A 18 9.43 12.99 7.22
CA ARG A 18 8.30 13.41 8.07
C ARG A 18 8.63 14.39 9.19
N GLY A 19 9.89 14.81 9.34
CA GLY A 19 10.30 15.58 10.52
C GLY A 19 10.46 17.09 10.33
N ARG A 20 10.62 17.61 9.10
CA ARG A 20 11.33 18.90 8.92
C ARG A 20 10.77 19.84 7.86
N ARG A 21 9.44 19.90 7.69
CA ARG A 21 8.83 20.83 6.70
C ARG A 21 9.15 22.31 6.94
N ALA A 22 9.38 22.70 8.20
CA ALA A 22 9.73 24.08 8.57
C ALA A 22 11.23 24.41 8.40
N GLU A 23 12.08 23.40 8.20
CA GLU A 23 13.54 23.54 8.08
C GLU A 23 14.04 23.36 6.64
N MET A 24 13.14 23.07 5.69
CA MET A 24 13.50 22.86 4.30
C MET A 24 13.23 24.10 3.47
N ASP A 25 14.30 24.67 2.92
CA ASP A 25 14.26 25.70 1.88
C ASP A 25 13.89 25.03 0.54
N LEU A 26 12.64 24.58 0.44
CA LEU A 26 12.14 23.90 -0.77
C LEU A 26 11.92 24.95 -1.87
N PRO A 27 12.54 24.79 -3.06
CA PRO A 27 12.32 25.71 -4.16
C PRO A 27 10.84 25.72 -4.57
N PRO A 28 10.29 26.84 -5.07
CA PRO A 28 8.92 26.93 -5.53
C PRO A 28 8.67 25.87 -6.61
N ILE A 29 7.87 24.86 -6.25
CA ILE A 29 7.67 23.67 -7.06
C ILE A 29 6.79 24.02 -8.25
N SER A 30 7.27 23.73 -9.45
CA SER A 30 6.48 23.89 -10.67
C SER A 30 5.24 23.00 -10.62
N TYR A 31 4.05 23.61 -10.80
CA TYR A 31 2.78 22.89 -10.90
C TYR A 31 2.80 21.81 -12.00
N ALA A 32 3.57 22.03 -13.08
CA ALA A 32 3.77 21.05 -14.13
C ALA A 32 4.46 19.76 -13.63
N ASN A 33 5.42 19.88 -12.70
CA ASN A 33 6.09 18.71 -12.11
C ASN A 33 5.13 17.92 -11.20
N TYR A 34 4.27 18.61 -10.44
CA TYR A 34 3.21 17.95 -9.68
C TYR A 34 2.25 17.17 -10.59
N LEU A 35 1.77 17.80 -11.68
CA LEU A 35 0.87 17.14 -12.63
C LEU A 35 1.50 15.91 -13.28
N ARG A 36 2.77 16.00 -13.67
CA ARG A 36 3.52 14.87 -14.24
C ARG A 36 3.61 13.71 -13.26
N ASP A 37 3.97 13.98 -12.01
CA ASP A 37 4.16 12.94 -11.01
C ASP A 37 2.84 12.31 -10.58
N LYS A 38 1.77 13.12 -10.49
CA LYS A 38 0.41 12.61 -10.33
C LYS A 38 0.02 11.68 -11.47
N ALA A 39 0.24 12.09 -12.72
CA ALA A 39 -0.08 11.27 -13.89
C ALA A 39 0.69 9.93 -13.88
N ASN A 40 1.97 9.93 -13.49
CA ASN A 40 2.75 8.70 -13.37
C ASN A 40 2.21 7.76 -12.27
N LEU A 41 1.74 8.30 -11.15
CA LEU A 41 1.09 7.51 -10.10
C LEU A 41 -0.26 6.96 -10.57
N ASP A 42 -1.05 7.76 -11.28
CA ASP A 42 -2.34 7.33 -11.84
C ASP A 42 -2.14 6.18 -12.86
N VAL A 43 -1.09 6.24 -13.69
CA VAL A 43 -0.72 5.15 -14.62
C VAL A 43 -0.31 3.88 -13.87
N LEU A 44 0.50 3.98 -12.82
CA LEU A 44 0.87 2.83 -11.99
C LEU A 44 -0.38 2.20 -11.35
N CYS A 45 -1.26 3.02 -10.77
CA CYS A 45 -2.52 2.56 -10.20
C CYS A 45 -3.40 1.85 -11.24
N ALA A 46 -3.50 2.40 -12.45
CA ALA A 46 -4.25 1.77 -13.54
C ALA A 46 -3.68 0.39 -13.90
N GLY A 47 -2.36 0.24 -13.97
CA GLY A 47 -1.71 -1.06 -14.21
C GLY A 47 -2.00 -2.09 -13.10
N ILE A 48 -1.99 -1.66 -11.83
CA ILE A 48 -2.34 -2.52 -10.70
C ILE A 48 -3.81 -2.96 -10.79
N TRP A 49 -4.73 -2.03 -11.09
CA TRP A 49 -6.14 -2.36 -11.23
C TRP A 49 -6.42 -3.28 -12.41
N GLN A 50 -5.74 -3.07 -13.53
CA GLN A 50 -5.84 -3.95 -14.70
C GLN A 50 -5.39 -5.36 -14.35
N ALA A 51 -4.20 -5.53 -13.75
CA ALA A 51 -3.68 -6.84 -13.38
C ALA A 51 -4.58 -7.55 -12.36
N LEU A 52 -5.17 -6.80 -11.40
CA LEU A 52 -6.15 -7.36 -10.48
C LEU A 52 -7.40 -7.84 -11.24
N GLY A 53 -7.94 -7.04 -12.14
CA GLY A 53 -9.11 -7.35 -12.96
C GLY A 53 -8.94 -8.61 -13.80
N GLU A 54 -7.77 -8.79 -14.41
CA GLU A 54 -7.42 -9.99 -15.19
C GLU A 54 -7.52 -11.28 -14.34
N VAL A 55 -7.24 -11.20 -13.04
CA VAL A 55 -7.31 -12.34 -12.12
C VAL A 55 -8.72 -12.53 -11.54
N ILE A 56 -9.34 -11.46 -11.02
CA ILE A 56 -10.59 -11.57 -10.26
C ILE A 56 -11.85 -11.44 -11.12
N GLY A 57 -11.72 -10.89 -12.33
CA GLY A 57 -12.81 -10.57 -13.25
C GLY A 57 -13.36 -9.15 -13.08
N ASP A 58 -13.81 -8.56 -14.19
CA ASP A 58 -14.26 -7.15 -14.26
C ASP A 58 -15.41 -6.84 -13.30
N GLU A 59 -16.39 -7.74 -13.16
CA GLU A 59 -17.54 -7.54 -12.26
C GLU A 59 -17.10 -7.40 -10.79
N GLU A 60 -16.11 -8.18 -10.35
CA GLU A 60 -15.60 -8.10 -8.99
C GLU A 60 -14.67 -6.91 -8.79
N LEU A 61 -13.91 -6.53 -9.82
CA LEU A 61 -13.13 -5.29 -9.81
C LEU A 61 -14.04 -4.07 -9.68
N GLU A 62 -15.13 -4.01 -10.45
CA GLU A 62 -16.09 -2.90 -10.41
C GLU A 62 -16.64 -2.70 -8.98
N LYS A 63 -17.02 -3.79 -8.30
CA LYS A 63 -17.48 -3.75 -6.91
C LYS A 63 -16.43 -3.17 -5.97
N ILE A 64 -15.14 -3.46 -6.18
CA ILE A 64 -14.03 -2.93 -5.38
C ILE A 64 -13.80 -1.45 -5.67
N ILE A 65 -13.86 -1.02 -6.93
CA ILE A 65 -13.73 0.39 -7.30
C ILE A 65 -14.89 1.22 -6.74
N GLN A 66 -16.12 0.71 -6.81
CA GLN A 66 -17.27 1.35 -6.18
C GLN A 66 -17.11 1.45 -4.66
N LEU A 67 -16.52 0.44 -4.01
CA LEU A 67 -16.19 0.50 -2.58
C LEU A 67 -15.15 1.58 -2.29
N LEU A 68 -14.10 1.70 -3.12
CA LEU A 68 -13.04 2.70 -3.00
C LEU A 68 -13.60 4.12 -3.11
N GLN A 69 -14.52 4.35 -4.05
CA GLN A 69 -15.14 5.67 -4.25
C GLN A 69 -16.06 6.09 -3.10
N ARG A 70 -16.59 5.13 -2.34
CA ARG A 70 -17.56 5.37 -1.24
C ARG A 70 -16.92 5.41 0.15
N THR A 71 -15.63 5.11 0.25
CA THR A 71 -14.94 5.03 1.55
C THR A 71 -14.08 6.26 1.77
N ASP A 72 -14.13 6.83 2.98
CA ASP A 72 -13.27 7.96 3.39
C ASP A 72 -11.89 7.50 3.90
N GLU A 73 -11.55 6.24 3.64
CA GLU A 73 -10.34 5.59 4.12
C GLU A 73 -9.09 6.14 3.43
N ARG A 74 -8.10 6.53 4.24
CA ARG A 74 -6.78 6.92 3.72
C ARG A 74 -5.83 5.74 3.75
N TYR A 75 -5.16 5.50 2.62
CA TYR A 75 -4.08 4.51 2.49
C TYR A 75 -2.73 5.05 2.99
N ILE A 76 -2.65 6.33 3.36
CA ILE A 76 -1.45 6.94 3.95
C ILE A 76 -1.20 6.28 5.32
N ASN A 77 0.02 5.79 5.54
CA ASN A 77 0.45 5.12 6.78
C ASN A 77 -0.15 3.76 7.04
N TYR A 78 -0.52 3.06 5.98
CA TYR A 78 -0.90 1.67 6.13
C TYR A 78 0.22 0.89 6.84
N ALA A 79 -0.13 0.15 7.88
CA ALA A 79 0.83 -0.69 8.60
C ALA A 79 1.33 -1.81 7.67
N THR A 80 2.65 -1.85 7.43
CA THR A 80 3.27 -2.84 6.53
C THR A 80 3.00 -4.27 7.00
N HIS A 81 2.99 -4.49 8.32
CA HIS A 81 2.62 -5.77 8.94
C HIS A 81 1.27 -6.33 8.48
N TYR A 82 0.31 -5.47 8.16
CA TYR A 82 -0.98 -5.94 7.67
C TYR A 82 -0.90 -6.42 6.21
N ILE A 83 -0.05 -5.78 5.42
CA ILE A 83 0.22 -6.21 4.05
C ILE A 83 0.97 -7.54 4.08
N ASP A 84 1.96 -7.70 4.97
CA ASP A 84 2.66 -8.98 5.16
C ASP A 84 1.69 -10.08 5.56
N LYS A 85 0.79 -9.80 6.50
CA LYS A 85 -0.29 -10.71 6.86
C LYS A 85 -1.17 -11.09 5.65
N CYS A 86 -1.55 -10.12 4.81
CA CYS A 86 -2.33 -10.41 3.61
C CYS A 86 -1.55 -11.27 2.61
N ASN A 87 -0.26 -11.01 2.43
CA ASN A 87 0.59 -11.77 1.53
C ASN A 87 0.72 -13.21 2.00
N ILE A 88 1.02 -13.44 3.28
CA ILE A 88 1.10 -14.80 3.86
C ILE A 88 -0.25 -15.52 3.75
N GLU A 89 -1.37 -14.84 4.02
CA GLU A 89 -2.71 -15.40 3.83
C GLU A 89 -3.00 -15.82 2.37
N LEU A 90 -2.43 -15.13 1.39
CA LEU A 90 -2.53 -15.47 -0.03
C LEU A 90 -1.63 -16.64 -0.41
N LEU A 91 -0.38 -16.63 0.04
CA LEU A 91 0.62 -17.65 -0.28
C LEU A 91 0.25 -19.00 0.32
N ASN A 92 -0.27 -18.99 1.55
CA ASN A 92 -0.75 -20.20 2.24
C ASN A 92 -2.11 -20.69 1.73
N ALA A 93 -2.78 -19.95 0.83
CA ALA A 93 -4.01 -20.41 0.22
C ALA A 93 -3.74 -21.41 -0.89
N ASP A 94 -4.57 -22.46 -0.95
CA ASP A 94 -4.66 -23.37 -2.09
C ASP A 94 -4.77 -22.57 -3.40
N VAL A 95 -4.00 -22.96 -4.42
CA VAL A 95 -3.91 -22.28 -5.72
C VAL A 95 -5.31 -22.00 -6.30
N ASN A 96 -6.23 -22.96 -6.20
CA ASN A 96 -7.58 -22.82 -6.74
C ASN A 96 -8.42 -21.78 -5.99
N LYS A 97 -8.04 -21.44 -4.75
CA LYS A 97 -8.72 -20.45 -3.89
C LYS A 97 -8.04 -19.09 -3.90
N ARG A 98 -6.85 -18.95 -4.51
CA ARG A 98 -6.09 -17.70 -4.52
C ARG A 98 -6.83 -16.56 -5.18
N LYS A 99 -7.58 -16.81 -6.25
CA LYS A 99 -8.44 -15.81 -6.90
C LYS A 99 -9.43 -15.18 -5.91
N ASP A 100 -10.20 -16.01 -5.21
CA ASP A 100 -11.16 -15.55 -4.21
C ASP A 100 -10.48 -14.86 -3.02
N LYS A 101 -9.32 -15.37 -2.61
CA LYS A 101 -8.51 -14.79 -1.54
C LYS A 101 -8.00 -13.40 -1.91
N LEU A 102 -7.45 -13.24 -3.11
CA LEU A 102 -6.92 -11.98 -3.63
C LEU A 102 -8.03 -10.93 -3.72
N ARG A 103 -9.21 -11.30 -4.24
CA ARG A 103 -10.39 -10.44 -4.23
C ARG A 103 -10.74 -9.95 -2.82
N ASN A 104 -10.74 -10.84 -1.83
CA ASN A 104 -11.07 -10.49 -0.44
C ASN A 104 -9.98 -9.62 0.20
N ILE A 105 -8.72 -9.87 -0.12
CA ILE A 105 -7.58 -9.01 0.28
C ILE A 105 -7.74 -7.61 -0.28
N ALA A 106 -8.00 -7.47 -1.59
CA ALA A 106 -8.20 -6.18 -2.23
C ALA A 106 -9.32 -5.36 -1.57
N LYS A 107 -10.46 -6.00 -1.23
CA LYS A 107 -11.55 -5.37 -0.47
C LYS A 107 -11.08 -4.86 0.90
N ARG A 108 -10.25 -5.62 1.63
CA ARG A 108 -9.70 -5.26 2.95
C ARG A 108 -8.65 -4.15 2.88
N ILE A 109 -7.89 -4.05 1.79
CA ILE A 109 -6.94 -2.97 1.56
C ILE A 109 -7.69 -1.66 1.30
N VAL A 110 -8.71 -1.70 0.43
CA VAL A 110 -9.56 -0.54 0.11
C VAL A 110 -10.33 -0.05 1.34
N LYS A 111 -10.96 -0.97 2.08
CA LYS A 111 -11.70 -0.67 3.30
C LYS A 111 -11.14 -1.51 4.45
N LYS A 112 -10.40 -0.85 5.34
CA LYS A 112 -9.77 -1.48 6.50
C LYS A 112 -10.82 -2.17 7.36
N PRO A 113 -10.71 -3.47 7.61
CA PRO A 113 -11.59 -4.15 8.54
C PRO A 113 -11.20 -3.83 9.99
N GLN A 114 -12.07 -4.13 10.95
CA GLN A 114 -11.76 -3.96 12.38
C GLN A 114 -10.46 -4.66 12.80
N ALA A 115 -10.15 -5.81 12.17
CA ALA A 115 -8.91 -6.54 12.41
C ALA A 115 -7.64 -5.72 12.06
N TYR A 116 -7.70 -4.81 11.09
CA TYR A 116 -6.61 -3.87 10.81
C TYR A 116 -6.42 -2.92 11.99
N TYR A 117 -7.50 -2.28 12.45
CA TYR A 117 -7.45 -1.29 13.53
C TYR A 117 -6.92 -1.87 14.83
N ASN A 118 -7.42 -3.04 15.21
CA ASN A 118 -6.94 -3.74 16.41
C ASN A 118 -5.43 -4.06 16.32
N MET A 119 -4.95 -4.45 15.13
CA MET A 119 -3.54 -4.73 14.91
C MET A 119 -2.71 -3.44 14.96
N GLU A 120 -3.17 -2.36 14.33
CA GLU A 120 -2.50 -1.07 14.33
C GLU A 120 -2.39 -0.48 15.75
N GLU A 121 -3.43 -0.60 16.57
CA GLU A 121 -3.41 -0.21 17.98
C GLU A 121 -2.39 -1.02 18.78
N ASN A 122 -2.35 -2.34 18.57
CA ASN A 122 -1.37 -3.21 19.22
C ASN A 122 0.07 -2.84 18.83
N LEU A 123 0.33 -2.60 17.53
CA LEU A 123 1.64 -2.13 17.06
C LEU A 123 2.02 -0.79 17.69
N LYS A 124 1.09 0.17 17.74
CA LYS A 124 1.32 1.48 18.39
C LYS A 124 1.65 1.33 19.87
N TYR A 125 0.97 0.41 20.56
CA TYR A 125 1.26 0.10 21.96
C TYR A 125 2.70 -0.41 22.14
N TRP A 126 3.10 -1.45 21.41
CA TRP A 126 4.45 -2.01 21.53
C TRP A 126 5.55 -1.06 21.05
N ALA A 127 5.29 -0.28 20.00
CA ALA A 127 6.23 0.74 19.54
C ALA A 127 6.51 1.76 20.65
N LYS A 128 5.49 2.15 21.42
CA LYS A 128 5.64 3.02 22.58
C LYS A 128 6.44 2.36 23.69
N GLU A 129 6.11 1.12 24.06
CA GLU A 129 6.81 0.39 25.13
C GLU A 129 8.30 0.19 24.81
N TYR A 130 8.63 -0.17 23.57
CA TYR A 130 10.00 -0.36 23.09
C TYR A 130 10.69 0.93 22.63
N LYS A 131 10.03 2.08 22.70
CA LYS A 131 10.55 3.40 22.26
C LYS A 131 11.07 3.39 20.82
N THR A 132 10.32 2.74 19.94
CA THR A 132 10.63 2.55 18.52
C THR A 132 9.43 3.02 17.68
N ASN A 133 9.49 2.88 16.35
CA ASN A 133 8.33 3.12 15.50
C ASN A 133 7.68 1.80 15.07
N ILE A 134 6.41 1.85 14.62
CA ILE A 134 5.67 0.61 14.30
C ILE A 134 6.33 -0.22 13.19
N TYR A 135 7.13 0.40 12.30
CA TYR A 135 7.78 -0.26 11.18
C TYR A 135 9.09 -0.96 11.56
N GLU A 136 9.62 -0.68 12.75
CA GLU A 136 10.81 -1.32 13.34
C GLU A 136 10.43 -2.51 14.24
N LEU A 137 9.14 -2.72 14.50
CA LEU A 137 8.67 -3.88 15.24
C LEU A 137 8.78 -5.13 14.39
N GLU A 138 9.41 -6.18 14.92
CA GLU A 138 9.38 -7.52 14.33
C GLU A 138 8.27 -8.34 14.99
N ASP A 139 7.47 -9.04 14.17
CA ASP A 139 6.54 -10.06 14.65
C ASP A 139 7.12 -11.45 14.31
N PRO A 140 7.68 -12.19 15.27
CA PRO A 140 8.27 -13.50 15.01
C PRO A 140 7.26 -14.56 14.56
N LYS A 141 5.95 -14.26 14.55
CA LYS A 141 4.91 -15.16 14.03
C LYS A 141 4.64 -14.94 12.54
N ILE A 142 5.17 -13.87 11.95
CA ILE A 142 5.04 -13.55 10.53
C ILE A 142 6.25 -14.14 9.81
N GLU A 143 6.13 -15.41 9.41
CA GLU A 143 7.12 -16.09 8.58
C GLU A 143 6.54 -16.30 7.18
N TYR A 144 7.25 -15.79 6.17
CA TYR A 144 6.94 -16.10 4.78
C TYR A 144 7.31 -17.57 4.49
N PRO A 145 6.54 -18.29 3.69
CA PRO A 145 6.87 -19.67 3.32
C PRO A 145 8.20 -19.70 2.54
N GLU A 146 9.03 -20.71 2.84
CA GLU A 146 10.34 -20.90 2.19
C GLU A 146 10.21 -21.16 0.68
N GLU A 147 9.15 -21.87 0.28
CA GLU A 147 8.83 -22.17 -1.11
C GLU A 147 7.52 -21.46 -1.52
N MET A 148 7.58 -20.71 -2.63
CA MET A 148 6.44 -20.01 -3.20
C MET A 148 6.08 -20.64 -4.54
N ASP A 149 4.98 -21.38 -4.58
CA ASP A 149 4.34 -21.76 -5.84
C ASP A 149 3.52 -20.57 -6.34
N TRP A 150 3.64 -20.18 -7.61
CA TRP A 150 3.01 -18.97 -8.19
C TRP A 150 1.77 -19.30 -9.01
#